data_AF-A0A6A4H6D7-F1
#
_entry.id   AF-A0A6A4H6D7-F1
#
_cell.length_a   1.000
_cell.length_b   1.000
_cell.length_c   1.000
_cell.angle_alpha   90.00
_cell.angle_beta   90.00
_cell.angle_gamma   90.00
#
_symmetry.space_group_name_H-M   'P 1'
#
loop_
_entity.id
_entity.type
_entity.pdbx_description
1 polymer ?
#
loop_
_entity_poly.entity_id
_entity_poly.type
_entity_poly.pdbx_seq_one_letter_code
_entity_poly.pdbx_strand_id
1 'polypeptide(L)' 'LVFLLPYSPDLNPIEQAFSAIKAFLHQNWHDISLSILDRACRMITASKAWGFFWASGYV' A
#
# COMPACT_ATOMS: atom_id res chain seq x y z
N LEU A 1 3.76 2.45 20.18
CA LEU A 1 3.52 3.61 19.29
C LEU A 1 4.87 4.12 18.81
N VAL A 2 5.07 4.26 17.50
CA VAL A 2 6.24 4.93 16.94
C VAL A 2 5.83 6.36 16.57
N PHE A 3 6.62 7.35 16.96
CA PHE A 3 6.37 8.74 16.63
C PHE A 3 6.76 8.99 15.17
N LEU A 4 5.80 9.47 14.36
CA LEU A 4 6.02 9.91 12.98
C LEU A 4 5.96 11.44 12.94
N LEU A 5 6.98 12.08 12.36
CA LEU A 5 6.93 13.53 12.17
C LEU A 5 5.76 13.91 11.24
N PRO A 6 5.11 15.07 11.46
CA PRO A 6 4.11 15.59 10.55
C PRO A 6 4.64 15.67 9.11
N TYR A 7 3.77 15.42 8.13
CA TYR A 7 4.09 15.53 6.70
C TYR A 7 5.31 14.71 6.25
N SER A 8 5.56 13.56 6.88
CA SER A 8 6.61 12.62 6.47
C SER A 8 6.01 11.38 5.77
N PRO A 9 5.34 11.52 4.61
CA PRO A 9 4.69 10.40 3.93
C PRO A 9 5.69 9.32 3.50
N ASP A 10 6.93 9.71 3.18
CA ASP A 10 8.00 8.77 2.79
C ASP A 10 8.36 7.80 3.92
N LEU A 11 8.20 8.26 5.17
CA LEU A 11 8.42 7.48 6.37
C LEU A 11 7.17 6.69 6.79
N ASN A 12 6.09 6.66 5.99
CA ASN A 12 4.90 5.92 6.33
C ASN A 12 4.66 4.77 5.33
N PRO A 13 4.88 3.50 5.72
CA PRO A 13 4.82 2.36 4.81
C PRO A 13 3.41 2.14 4.24
N ILE A 14 2.38 2.68 4.90
CA ILE A 14 1.00 2.61 4.40
C ILE A 14 0.82 3.37 3.07
N GLU A 15 1.62 4.41 2.81
CA GLU A 15 1.56 5.19 1.57
C GLU A 15 1.94 4.35 0.35
N GLN A 16 2.94 3.48 0.49
CA GLN A 16 3.34 2.55 -0.57
C GLN A 16 2.28 1.47 -0.78
N ALA A 17 1.68 0.95 0.29
CA ALA A 17 0.58 0.00 0.20
C ALA A 17 -0.64 0.60 -0.53
N PHE A 18 -1.06 1.80 -0.16
CA PHE A 18 -2.15 2.51 -0.85
C PHE A 18 -1.79 2.86 -2.29
N SER A 19 -0.54 3.22 -2.58
CA SER A 19 -0.10 3.47 -3.95
C SER A 19 -0.19 2.23 -4.83
N ALA A 20 0.19 1.06 -4.31
CA ALA A 20 0.03 -0.22 -5.01
C ALA A 20 -1.45 -0.56 -5.26
N ILE A 21 -2.32 -0.38 -4.27
CA ILE A 21 -3.77 -0.59 -4.41
C ILE A 21 -4.35 0.35 -5.46
N LYS A 22 -4.04 1.66 -5.40
CA LYS A 22 -4.48 2.66 -6.39
C LYS A 22 -4.03 2.30 -7.80
N ALA A 23 -2.77 1.87 -7.96
CA ALA A 23 -2.24 1.47 -9.26
C ALA A 23 -2.99 0.26 -9.83
N PHE A 24 -3.30 -0.74 -8.99
CA PHE A 24 -4.09 -1.90 -9.41
C PHE A 24 -5.51 -1.53 -9.82
N LEU A 25 -6.19 -0.70 -9.03
CA LEU A 25 -7.53 -0.23 -9.36
C LEU A 25 -7.54 0.58 -10.66
N HIS A 26 -6.53 1.43 -10.88
CA HIS A 26 -6.41 2.20 -12.11
C HIS A 26 -6.21 1.30 -13.34
N GLN A 27 -5.43 0.21 -13.23
CA GLN A 27 -5.26 -0.77 -14.30
C GLN A 27 -6.55 -1.57 -14.58
N ASN A 28 -7.40 -1.74 -13.56
CA ASN A 28 -8.64 -2.50 -13.64
C ASN A 28 -9.88 -1.59 -13.59
N TRP A 29 -9.78 -0.35 -14.07
CA TRP A 29 -10.80 0.69 -13.88
C TRP A 29 -12.20 0.35 -14.43
N HIS A 30 -12.28 -0.59 -15.36
CA HIS A 30 -13.54 -1.08 -15.92
C HIS A 30 -14.30 -2.04 -14.98
N ASP A 31 -13.62 -2.61 -13.98
CA ASP A 31 -14.22 -3.53 -13.00
C ASP A 31 -14.81 -2.73 -11.84
N ILE A 32 -16.14 -2.57 -11.84
CA ILE A 32 -16.91 -1.81 -10.84
C ILE A 32 -17.41 -2.75 -9.72
N SER A 33 -17.00 -4.03 -9.73
CA SER A 33 -17.40 -4.97 -8.68
C SER A 33 -16.79 -4.62 -7.34
N LEU A 34 -17.52 -4.80 -6.24
CA LEU A 34 -16.94 -4.64 -4.90
C LEU A 34 -15.80 -5.64 -4.64
N SER A 35 -15.79 -6.78 -5.33
CA SER A 35 -14.72 -7.78 -5.25
C SER A 35 -13.37 -7.27 -5.76
N ILE A 36 -13.32 -6.18 -6.56
CA ILE A 36 -12.05 -5.61 -7.01
C ILE A 36 -11.21 -5.09 -5.84
N LEU A 37 -11.86 -4.62 -4.77
CA LEU A 37 -11.19 -4.15 -3.56
C LEU A 37 -10.53 -5.30 -2.80
N ASP A 38 -11.22 -6.43 -2.63
CA ASP A 38 -10.65 -7.64 -2.01
C ASP A 38 -9.44 -8.14 -2.81
N ARG A 39 -9.54 -8.19 -4.14
CA ARG A 39 -8.43 -8.55 -5.03
C ARG A 39 -7.25 -7.60 -4.93
N ALA A 40 -7.51 -6.29 -4.85
CA ALA A 40 -6.47 -5.27 -4.69
C ALA A 40 -5.73 -5.45 -3.36
N CYS A 41 -6.45 -5.65 -2.27
CA CYS A 41 -5.87 -5.92 -0.95
C CYS A 41 -5.04 -7.22 -0.93
N ARG A 42 -5.55 -8.30 -1.56
CA ARG A 42 -4.85 -9.59 -1.66
C ARG A 42 -3.54 -9.52 -2.46
N MET A 43 -3.36 -8.51 -3.32
CA MET A 43 -2.12 -8.35 -4.05
C MET A 43 -0.92 -7.98 -3.15
N ILE A 44 -1.21 -7.48 -1.94
CA ILE A 44 -0.20 -7.09 -0.96
C ILE A 44 0.24 -8.35 -0.20
N THR A 45 1.31 -8.95 -0.69
CA THR A 45 1.92 -10.13 -0.05
C THR A 45 2.78 -9.72 1.16
N ALA A 46 3.11 -10.69 2.01
CA ALA A 46 4.01 -10.47 3.14
C ALA A 46 5.37 -9.89 2.70
N SER A 47 5.94 -10.36 1.57
CA SER A 47 7.19 -9.82 1.04
C SER A 47 7.07 -8.38 0.55
N LYS A 48 5.93 -7.98 -0.02
CA LYS A 48 5.68 -6.58 -0.38
C LYS A 48 5.56 -5.71 0.87
N ALA A 49 4.78 -6.17 1.85
CA ALA A 49 4.64 -5.47 3.12
C ALA A 49 6.00 -5.23 3.78
N TRP A 50 6.86 -6.26 3.81
CA TRP A 50 8.24 -6.15 4.27
C TRP A 50 9.03 -5.08 3.51
N GLY A 51 8.95 -5.09 2.17
CA GLY A 51 9.57 -4.06 1.34
C GLY A 51 9.11 -2.64 1.66
N PHE A 52 7.82 -2.45 1.99
CA PHE A 52 7.29 -1.14 2.37
C PHE A 52 7.88 -0.65 3.70
N PHE A 53 7.97 -1.53 4.71
CA PHE A 53 8.60 -1.19 5.99
C PHE A 53 10.09 -0.88 5.85
N TRP A 54 10.81 -1.68 5.04
CA TRP A 54 12.21 -1.44 4.72
C TRP A 54 12.42 -0.08 4.04
N ALA A 55 11.63 0.21 3.00
CA ALA A 55 11.73 1.46 2.26
C ALA A 55 11.38 2.70 3.09
N SER A 56 10.58 2.55 4.16
CA SER A 56 10.27 3.62 5.12
C SER A 56 11.22 3.63 6.34
N GLY A 57 12.25 2.78 6.38
CA GLY A 57 13.30 2.81 7.41
C GLY A 57 12.95 2.17 8.76
N TYR A 58 11.96 1.27 8.79
CA TYR A 58 11.56 0.57 10.03
C TYR A 58 12.29 -0.76 10.27
N VAL A 59 12.86 -1.32 9.21
CA VAL A 59 13.60 -2.59 9.15
C VAL A 59 14.85 -2.32 8.33
#